data_AF-A0A414ZEJ0-F1
#
_entry.id   AF-A0A414ZEJ0-F1
#
_cell.length_a   1.000
_cell.length_b   1.000
_cell.length_c   1.000
_cell.angle_alpha   90.00
_cell.angle_beta   90.00
_cell.angle_gamma   90.00
#
_symmetry.space_group_name_H-M   'P 1'
#
loop_
_entity.id
_entity.type
_entity.pdbx_description
1 polymer ?
#
loop_
_entity_poly.entity_id
_entity_poly.type
_entity_poly.pdbx_seq_one_letter_code
_entity_poly.pdbx_strand_id
1 'polypeptide(L)'
;MIYLYLLSLILLTIYIMYAVRMCGVPWSLSDTYYQLKKRNRPAWLFQMAMIIPAMLLMPVWLECSSGNLQFLAFLSCGGLMFVGSAPLFKEEFQSKVHYTGTAISGLAAILWLCLSGLWWLPLITVNAAVGIAIFKSRWMFWLEMAAFVSTYIGLLIRIIQK
;
A
#
# COMPACT_ATOMS: atom_id res chain seq x y z
N MET A 1 2.62 19.63 -4.45
CA MET A 1 1.83 18.54 -3.84
C MET A 1 1.32 17.52 -4.84
N ILE A 2 0.51 17.92 -5.82
CA ILE A 2 -0.07 16.95 -6.77
C ILE A 2 0.99 16.17 -7.57
N TYR A 3 2.15 16.76 -7.88
CA TYR A 3 3.23 16.07 -8.61
C TYR A 3 3.81 14.87 -7.84
N LEU A 4 4.08 15.02 -6.53
CA LEU A 4 4.62 13.93 -5.71
C LEU A 4 3.58 12.82 -5.52
N TYR A 5 2.32 13.20 -5.34
CA TYR A 5 1.18 12.27 -5.31
C TYR A 5 1.10 11.46 -6.61
N LEU A 6 1.11 12.14 -7.77
CA LEU A 6 1.02 11.49 -9.07
C LEU A 6 2.24 10.59 -9.32
N LEU A 7 3.44 11.04 -8.98
CA LEU A 7 4.66 10.24 -9.15
C LEU A 7 4.60 8.97 -8.28
N SER A 8 4.19 9.10 -7.02
CA SER A 8 3.98 7.97 -6.11
C SER A 8 2.96 6.96 -6.68
N LEU A 9 1.80 7.46 -7.11
CA LEU A 9 0.72 6.65 -7.69
C LEU A 9 1.16 5.93 -8.96
N ILE A 10 1.84 6.64 -9.87
CA ILE A 10 2.31 6.07 -11.14
C ILE A 10 3.34 4.97 -10.89
N LEU A 11 4.33 5.21 -10.02
CA LEU A 11 5.36 4.21 -9.71
C LEU A 11 4.75 2.94 -9.10
N LEU A 12 3.84 3.09 -8.13
CA LEU A 12 3.17 1.95 -7.52
C LEU A 12 2.30 1.20 -8.54
N THR A 13 1.54 1.93 -9.36
CA THR A 13 0.64 1.34 -10.36
C THR A 13 1.42 0.59 -11.45
N ILE A 14 2.49 1.19 -11.98
CA ILE A 14 3.37 0.54 -12.97
C ILE A 14 3.94 -0.76 -12.39
N TYR A 15 4.38 -0.72 -11.13
CA TYR A 15 4.89 -1.91 -10.48
C TYR A 15 3.83 -3.01 -10.32
N ILE A 16 2.63 -2.67 -9.83
CA ILE A 16 1.53 -3.64 -9.67
C ILE A 16 1.17 -4.25 -11.03
N MET A 17 1.04 -3.44 -12.09
CA MET A 17 0.76 -3.91 -13.45
C MET A 17 1.86 -4.85 -13.96
N TYR A 18 3.12 -4.48 -13.76
CA TYR A 18 4.27 -5.32 -14.12
C TYR A 18 4.25 -6.65 -13.36
N ALA A 19 4.04 -6.61 -12.04
CA ALA A 19 4.02 -7.78 -11.18
C ALA A 19 2.89 -8.74 -11.56
N VAL A 20 1.67 -8.22 -11.79
CA VAL A 20 0.52 -9.02 -12.24
C VAL A 20 0.76 -9.61 -13.63
N ARG A 21 1.37 -8.86 -14.56
CA ARG A 21 1.70 -9.36 -15.90
C ARG A 21 2.72 -10.50 -15.86
N MET A 22 3.72 -10.42 -14.97
CA MET A 22 4.79 -11.41 -14.89
C MET A 22 4.42 -12.62 -14.00
N CYS A 23 3.62 -12.40 -12.96
CA CYS A 23 3.33 -13.40 -11.93
C CYS A 23 1.92 -14.00 -12.03
N GLY A 24 1.01 -13.36 -12.79
CA GLY A 24 -0.42 -13.48 -12.56
C GLY A 24 -0.83 -12.75 -11.27
N VAL A 25 -2.10 -12.85 -10.89
CA VAL A 25 -2.57 -12.32 -9.59
C VAL A 25 -2.00 -13.20 -8.47
N PRO A 26 -1.05 -12.69 -7.65
CA PRO A 26 -0.41 -13.45 -6.59
C PRO A 26 -1.35 -13.62 -5.39
N TRP A 27 -0.92 -14.36 -4.36
CA TRP A 27 -1.66 -14.42 -3.10
C TRP A 27 -1.66 -13.07 -2.37
N SER A 28 -0.50 -12.39 -2.33
CA SER A 28 -0.33 -11.00 -1.88
C SER A 28 0.64 -10.25 -2.80
N LEU A 29 0.62 -8.93 -2.75
CA LEU A 29 1.59 -8.07 -3.43
C LEU A 29 3.01 -8.36 -2.94
N SER A 30 3.20 -8.60 -1.63
CA SER A 30 4.51 -9.00 -1.09
C SER A 30 5.02 -10.33 -1.66
N ASP A 31 4.14 -11.29 -1.96
CA ASP A 31 4.53 -12.57 -2.58
C ASP A 31 5.17 -12.41 -3.97
N THR A 32 4.98 -11.26 -4.61
CA THR A 32 5.62 -10.96 -5.90
C THR A 32 7.15 -10.95 -5.79
N TYR A 33 7.73 -10.62 -4.62
CA TYR A 33 9.18 -10.70 -4.39
C TYR A 33 9.71 -12.12 -4.70
N TYR A 34 9.09 -13.13 -4.08
CA TYR A 34 9.46 -14.54 -4.29
C TYR A 34 9.15 -15.02 -5.70
N GLN A 35 8.03 -14.60 -6.24
CA GLN A 35 7.57 -15.00 -7.56
C GLN A 35 8.43 -14.42 -8.71
N LEU A 36 8.90 -13.19 -8.57
CA LEU A 36 9.85 -12.57 -9.49
C LEU A 36 11.20 -13.28 -9.40
N LYS A 37 11.69 -13.57 -8.17
CA LYS A 37 12.93 -14.33 -7.96
C LYS A 37 12.86 -15.71 -8.62
N LYS A 38 11.76 -16.45 -8.43
CA LYS A 38 11.53 -17.77 -9.06
C LYS A 38 11.52 -17.71 -10.60
N ARG A 39 11.07 -16.59 -11.18
CA ARG A 39 11.01 -16.36 -12.63
C ARG A 39 12.26 -15.67 -13.20
N ASN A 40 13.35 -15.61 -12.43
CA ASN A 40 14.60 -14.94 -12.79
C ASN A 40 14.40 -13.47 -13.21
N ARG A 41 13.49 -12.77 -12.51
CA ARG A 41 13.21 -11.34 -12.67
C ARG A 41 13.72 -10.56 -11.45
N PRO A 42 14.01 -9.26 -11.58
CA PRO A 42 14.55 -8.45 -10.50
C PRO A 42 13.57 -8.31 -9.32
N ALA A 43 13.77 -9.10 -8.27
CA ALA A 43 12.93 -9.10 -7.07
C ALA A 43 13.05 -7.81 -6.23
N TRP A 44 14.17 -7.08 -6.36
CA TRP A 44 14.38 -5.78 -5.71
C TRP A 44 13.37 -4.71 -6.15
N LEU A 45 12.68 -4.91 -7.28
CA LEU A 45 11.58 -4.04 -7.71
C LEU A 45 10.46 -3.94 -6.67
N PHE A 46 10.18 -5.02 -5.92
CA PHE A 46 9.22 -4.98 -4.82
C PHE A 46 9.63 -3.96 -3.75
N GLN A 47 10.89 -4.02 -3.30
CA GLN A 47 11.41 -3.14 -2.25
C GLN A 47 11.26 -1.68 -2.69
N MET A 48 11.70 -1.37 -3.91
CA MET A 48 11.61 -0.01 -4.47
C MET A 48 10.16 0.47 -4.60
N ALA A 49 9.25 -0.42 -5.01
CA ALA A 49 7.84 -0.08 -5.17
C ALA A 49 7.10 0.14 -3.83
N MET A 50 7.59 -0.40 -2.72
CA MET A 50 7.04 -0.08 -1.40
C MET A 50 7.70 1.19 -0.82
N ILE A 51 9.02 1.31 -0.93
CA ILE A 51 9.77 2.40 -0.29
C ILE A 51 9.60 3.73 -1.04
N ILE A 52 9.83 3.76 -2.36
CA ILE A 52 9.84 5.04 -3.11
C ILE A 52 8.45 5.70 -3.12
N PRO A 53 7.35 5.01 -3.46
CA PRO A 53 6.03 5.59 -3.37
C PRO A 53 5.68 6.07 -1.97
N ALA A 54 6.06 5.34 -0.91
CA ALA A 54 5.83 5.76 0.47
C ALA A 54 6.59 7.04 0.84
N MET A 55 7.87 7.15 0.46
CA MET A 55 8.68 8.36 0.68
C MET A 55 8.11 9.57 -0.06
N LEU A 56 7.68 9.39 -1.32
CA LEU A 56 7.07 10.45 -2.11
C LEU A 56 5.71 10.88 -1.56
N LEU A 57 4.93 9.93 -1.03
CA LEU A 57 3.59 10.18 -0.51
C LEU A 57 3.62 10.84 0.88
N MET A 58 4.63 10.55 1.70
CA MET A 58 4.74 11.05 3.08
C MET A 58 4.57 12.58 3.20
N PRO A 59 5.34 13.44 2.50
CA PRO A 59 5.16 14.89 2.62
C PRO A 59 3.76 15.35 2.19
N VAL A 60 3.21 14.75 1.13
CA VAL A 60 1.85 15.07 0.66
C VAL A 60 0.81 14.71 1.71
N TRP A 61 0.95 13.53 2.31
CA TRP A 61 0.03 13.04 3.32
C TRP A 61 0.11 13.88 4.60
N LEU A 62 1.32 14.23 5.06
CA LEU A 62 1.52 15.11 6.22
C LEU A 62 0.87 16.48 6.01
N GLU A 63 1.02 17.07 4.83
CA GLU A 63 0.36 18.34 4.50
C GLU A 63 -1.17 18.19 4.46
N CYS A 64 -1.70 17.11 3.90
CA CYS A 64 -3.15 16.87 3.84
C CYS A 64 -3.78 16.51 5.19
N SER A 65 -2.95 16.23 6.20
CA SER A 65 -3.40 15.85 7.54
C SER A 65 -3.56 17.07 8.44
N SER A 66 -4.62 17.09 9.25
CA SER A 66 -4.66 17.96 10.43
C SER A 66 -3.53 17.56 11.41
N GLY A 67 -3.01 18.51 12.19
CA GLY A 67 -1.86 18.27 13.09
C GLY A 67 -1.99 17.01 13.96
N ASN A 68 -3.17 16.78 14.54
CA ASN A 68 -3.44 15.61 15.39
C ASN A 68 -3.46 14.26 14.63
N LEU A 69 -3.44 14.25 13.29
CA LEU A 69 -3.48 13.04 12.45
C LEU A 69 -2.19 12.81 11.67
N GLN A 70 -1.22 13.74 11.70
CA GLN A 70 0.05 13.63 10.98
C GLN A 70 0.86 12.38 11.40
N PHE A 71 0.77 11.98 12.66
CA PHE A 71 1.43 10.77 13.14
C PHE A 71 0.93 9.51 12.43
N LEU A 72 -0.35 9.43 12.04
CA LEU A 72 -0.91 8.30 11.30
C LEU A 72 -0.37 8.25 9.87
N ALA A 73 -0.20 9.42 9.22
CA ALA A 73 0.46 9.50 7.92
C ALA A 73 1.92 8.99 8.00
N PHE A 74 2.63 9.39 9.05
CA PHE A 74 4.00 8.92 9.31
C PHE A 74 4.05 7.41 9.56
N LEU A 75 3.19 6.88 10.43
CA LEU A 75 3.11 5.44 10.71
C LEU A 75 2.72 4.64 9.47
N SER A 76 1.82 5.17 8.64
CA SER A 76 1.38 4.52 7.40
C SER A 76 2.54 4.38 6.41
N CYS A 77 3.17 5.50 6.05
CA CYS A 77 4.29 5.49 5.11
C CYS A 77 5.52 4.78 5.68
N GLY A 78 5.84 5.00 6.95
CA GLY A 78 6.95 4.34 7.65
C GLY A 78 6.77 2.83 7.70
N GLY A 79 5.57 2.35 8.05
CA GLY A 79 5.23 0.92 8.03
C GLY A 79 5.45 0.30 6.65
N LEU A 80 5.02 0.99 5.58
CA LEU A 80 5.22 0.53 4.20
C LEU A 80 6.71 0.52 3.78
N MET A 81 7.51 1.47 4.26
CA MET A 81 8.96 1.44 4.05
C MET A 81 9.59 0.22 4.75
N PHE A 82 9.19 -0.10 5.98
CA PHE A 82 9.66 -1.32 6.68
C PHE A 82 9.26 -2.61 5.94
N VAL A 83 8.06 -2.65 5.36
CA VAL A 83 7.62 -3.76 4.48
C VAL A 83 8.58 -3.94 3.31
N GLY A 84 8.98 -2.83 2.68
CA GLY A 84 9.97 -2.84 1.60
C GLY A 84 11.39 -3.21 2.05
N SER A 85 11.80 -2.82 3.26
CA SER A 85 13.12 -3.16 3.83
C SER A 85 13.22 -4.59 4.37
N ALA A 86 12.08 -5.25 4.62
CA ALA A 86 12.00 -6.65 5.03
C ALA A 86 11.27 -7.52 3.98
N PRO A 87 11.80 -7.67 2.76
CA PRO A 87 11.12 -8.38 1.68
C PRO A 87 11.12 -9.91 1.85
N LEU A 88 12.04 -10.48 2.63
CA LEU A 88 12.14 -11.93 2.89
C LEU A 88 11.21 -12.34 4.03
N PHE A 89 9.93 -11.99 3.95
CA PHE A 89 8.95 -12.18 5.03
C PHE A 89 8.61 -13.63 5.40
N LYS A 90 9.17 -14.63 4.69
CA LYS A 90 9.10 -16.06 5.06
C LYS A 90 10.25 -16.48 5.98
N GLU A 91 11.26 -15.64 6.17
CA GLU A 91 12.33 -15.84 7.15
C GLU A 91 11.92 -15.28 8.52
N GLU A 92 12.31 -15.93 9.61
CA GLU A 92 11.75 -15.65 10.95
C GLU A 92 11.87 -14.18 11.38
N PHE A 93 13.06 -13.59 11.23
CA PHE A 93 13.30 -12.20 11.64
C PHE A 93 12.53 -11.20 10.76
N GLN A 94 12.66 -11.32 9.43
CA GLN A 94 12.01 -10.40 8.50
C GLN A 94 10.50 -10.57 8.48
N SER A 95 9.98 -11.77 8.76
CA SER A 95 8.54 -12.02 8.94
C SER A 95 7.94 -11.09 9.99
N LYS A 96 8.55 -11.02 11.18
CA LYS A 96 8.08 -10.15 12.27
C LYS A 96 8.05 -8.68 11.84
N VAL A 97 9.13 -8.20 11.22
CA VAL A 97 9.22 -6.81 10.74
C VAL A 97 8.19 -6.53 9.65
N HIS A 98 8.08 -7.41 8.66
CA HIS A 98 7.20 -7.24 7.51
C HIS A 98 5.73 -7.23 7.90
N TYR A 99 5.28 -8.23 8.68
CA TYR A 99 3.87 -8.31 9.08
C TYR A 99 3.50 -7.20 10.06
N THR A 100 4.41 -6.83 10.98
CA THR A 100 4.19 -5.68 11.88
C THR A 100 4.10 -4.38 11.09
N GLY A 101 5.03 -4.15 10.15
CA GLY A 101 5.02 -2.98 9.26
C GLY A 101 3.75 -2.92 8.41
N THR A 102 3.30 -4.06 7.88
CA THR A 102 2.05 -4.16 7.10
C THR A 102 0.84 -3.80 7.95
N ALA A 103 0.75 -4.36 9.16
CA ALA A 103 -0.37 -4.11 10.08
C ALA A 103 -0.41 -2.64 10.51
N ILE A 104 0.73 -2.08 10.94
CA ILE A 104 0.83 -0.66 11.32
C ILE A 104 0.47 0.23 10.12
N SER A 105 0.99 -0.10 8.92
CA SER A 105 0.73 0.69 7.71
C SER A 105 -0.76 0.74 7.37
N GLY A 106 -1.38 -0.44 7.26
CA GLY A 106 -2.80 -0.56 6.92
C GLY A 106 -3.72 0.04 7.98
N LEU A 107 -3.47 -0.23 9.27
CA LEU A 107 -4.30 0.31 10.36
C LEU A 107 -4.18 1.82 10.45
N ALA A 108 -2.98 2.38 10.33
CA ALA A 108 -2.78 3.82 10.36
C ALA A 108 -3.46 4.50 9.17
N ALA A 109 -3.39 3.92 7.97
CA ALA A 109 -4.09 4.41 6.78
C ALA A 109 -5.61 4.44 6.98
N ILE A 110 -6.19 3.33 7.46
CA ILE A 110 -7.64 3.21 7.69
C ILE A 110 -8.08 4.18 8.79
N LEU A 111 -7.37 4.24 9.92
CA LEU A 111 -7.67 5.17 11.01
C LEU A 111 -7.60 6.62 10.52
N TRP A 112 -6.60 6.96 9.71
CA TRP A 112 -6.48 8.29 9.14
C TRP A 112 -7.68 8.65 8.26
N LEU A 113 -8.13 7.72 7.40
CA LEU A 113 -9.33 7.92 6.56
C LEU A 113 -10.58 8.11 7.42
N CYS A 114 -10.78 7.26 8.43
CA CYS A 114 -11.94 7.34 9.33
C CYS A 114 -11.96 8.67 10.10
N LEU A 115 -10.85 9.04 10.73
CA LEU A 115 -10.73 10.28 11.51
C LEU A 115 -10.73 11.54 10.63
N SER A 116 -10.42 11.39 9.33
CA SER A 116 -10.58 12.43 8.32
C SER A 116 -12.02 12.56 7.80
N GLY A 117 -13.00 11.84 8.34
CA GLY A 117 -14.38 11.88 7.86
C GLY A 117 -14.60 11.16 6.53
N LEU A 118 -13.63 10.35 6.09
CA LEU A 118 -13.67 9.55 4.87
C LEU A 118 -13.88 8.06 5.17
N TRP A 119 -14.52 7.72 6.29
CA TRP A 119 -14.77 6.36 6.76
C TRP A 119 -15.51 5.46 5.76
N TRP A 120 -16.31 6.05 4.87
CA TRP A 120 -17.06 5.34 3.83
C TRP A 120 -16.13 4.79 2.74
N LEU A 121 -14.96 5.39 2.50
CA LEU A 121 -14.00 4.92 1.50
C LEU A 121 -13.45 3.51 1.80
N PRO A 122 -12.80 3.26 2.96
CA PRO A 122 -12.30 1.92 3.27
C PRO A 122 -13.44 0.91 3.35
N LEU A 123 -14.65 1.31 3.78
CA LEU A 123 -15.81 0.43 3.76
C LEU A 123 -16.15 -0.02 2.34
N ILE A 124 -16.26 0.90 1.37
CA ILE A 124 -16.58 0.56 -0.02
C ILE A 124 -15.47 -0.29 -0.65
N THR A 125 -14.20 0.11 -0.50
CA THR A 125 -13.09 -0.60 -1.16
C THR A 125 -12.90 -2.00 -0.60
N VAL A 126 -13.03 -2.20 0.72
CA VAL A 126 -12.94 -3.54 1.34
C VAL A 126 -14.10 -4.41 0.90
N ASN A 127 -15.34 -3.92 0.88
CA ASN A 127 -16.48 -4.69 0.40
C ASN A 127 -16.33 -5.08 -1.08
N ALA A 128 -15.82 -4.17 -1.92
CA ALA A 128 -15.51 -4.47 -3.32
C ALA A 128 -14.42 -5.56 -3.43
N ALA A 129 -13.35 -5.48 -2.64
CA ALA A 129 -12.30 -6.50 -2.61
C ALA A 129 -12.81 -7.86 -2.14
N VAL A 130 -13.68 -7.90 -1.12
CA VAL A 130 -14.32 -9.14 -0.66
C VAL A 130 -15.22 -9.72 -1.76
N GLY A 131 -16.03 -8.89 -2.42
CA GLY A 131 -16.84 -9.31 -3.56
C GLY A 131 -16.01 -9.96 -4.66
N ILE A 132 -14.89 -9.33 -5.05
CA ILE A 132 -13.97 -9.91 -6.05
C ILE A 132 -13.31 -11.19 -5.53
N ALA A 133 -12.91 -11.22 -4.25
CA ALA A 133 -12.26 -12.36 -3.62
C ALA A 133 -13.16 -13.60 -3.53
N ILE A 134 -14.48 -13.44 -3.42
CA ILE A 134 -15.44 -14.55 -3.50
C ILE A 134 -15.35 -15.24 -4.87
N PHE A 135 -15.18 -14.46 -5.95
CA PHE A 135 -15.06 -14.99 -7.31
C PHE A 135 -13.62 -15.34 -7.73
N LYS A 136 -12.61 -14.84 -7.01
CA LYS A 136 -11.18 -14.99 -7.33
C LYS A 136 -10.41 -15.44 -6.09
N SER A 137 -9.76 -16.60 -6.15
CA SER A 137 -9.08 -17.29 -5.04
C SER A 137 -7.84 -16.59 -4.42
N ARG A 138 -7.78 -15.26 -4.37
CA ARG A 138 -6.61 -14.42 -3.96
C ARG A 138 -7.05 -13.24 -3.08
N TRP A 139 -7.78 -13.55 -2.01
CA TRP A 139 -8.43 -12.52 -1.17
C TRP A 139 -7.46 -11.49 -0.58
N MET A 140 -6.27 -11.93 -0.13
CA MET A 140 -5.29 -11.05 0.49
C MET A 140 -4.78 -9.97 -0.47
N PHE A 141 -4.44 -10.34 -1.72
CA PHE A 141 -4.05 -9.37 -2.76
C PHE A 141 -5.13 -8.32 -2.99
N TRP A 142 -6.41 -8.72 -3.07
CA TRP A 142 -7.50 -7.78 -3.29
C TRP A 142 -7.72 -6.84 -2.09
N LEU A 143 -7.53 -7.32 -0.86
CA LEU A 143 -7.57 -6.46 0.33
C LEU A 143 -6.43 -5.44 0.35
N GLU A 144 -5.21 -5.83 -0.04
CA GLU A 144 -4.09 -4.89 -0.18
C GLU A 144 -4.39 -3.83 -1.25
N MET A 145 -4.95 -4.23 -2.40
CA MET A 145 -5.39 -3.29 -3.43
C MET A 145 -6.46 -2.34 -2.89
N ALA A 146 -7.44 -2.83 -2.13
CA ALA A 146 -8.45 -1.99 -1.49
C ALA A 146 -7.85 -0.94 -0.56
N ALA A 147 -6.85 -1.33 0.24
CA ALA A 147 -6.16 -0.42 1.15
C ALA A 147 -5.36 0.66 0.40
N PHE A 148 -4.63 0.29 -0.66
CA PHE A 148 -3.95 1.26 -1.52
C PHE A 148 -4.95 2.20 -2.19
N VAL A 149 -5.98 1.66 -2.83
CA VAL A 149 -7.00 2.44 -3.55
C VAL A 149 -7.72 3.41 -2.61
N SER A 150 -8.17 2.97 -1.42
CA SER A 150 -8.82 3.87 -0.46
C SER A 150 -7.89 4.98 0.00
N THR A 151 -6.61 4.68 0.19
CA THR A 151 -5.61 5.66 0.64
C THR A 151 -5.35 6.71 -0.43
N TYR A 152 -5.08 6.31 -1.67
CA TYR A 152 -4.82 7.25 -2.76
C TYR A 152 -6.06 8.09 -3.09
N ILE A 153 -7.26 7.50 -3.15
CA ILE A 153 -8.50 8.24 -3.35
C ILE A 153 -8.74 9.23 -2.20
N GLY A 154 -8.57 8.79 -0.95
CA GLY A 154 -8.78 9.67 0.21
C GLY A 154 -7.82 10.85 0.23
N LEU A 155 -6.56 10.63 -0.13
CA LEU A 155 -5.59 11.70 -0.31
C LEU A 155 -5.95 12.64 -1.47
N LEU A 156 -6.38 12.10 -2.61
CA LEU A 156 -6.82 12.92 -3.74
C LEU A 156 -7.98 13.84 -3.37
N ILE A 157 -8.98 13.32 -2.64
CA ILE A 157 -10.10 14.13 -2.13
C ILE A 157 -9.58 15.27 -1.26
N ARG A 158 -8.64 15.00 -0.34
CA ARG A 158 -8.05 16.05 0.52
C ARG A 158 -7.23 17.07 -0.24
N ILE A 159 -6.50 16.64 -1.28
CA ILE A 159 -5.74 17.54 -2.15
C ILE A 159 -6.68 18.49 -2.90
N ILE A 160 -7.83 18.01 -3.37
CA ILE A 160 -8.82 18.81 -4.12
C ILE A 160 -9.63 19.75 -3.21
N GLN A 161 -9.85 19.35 -1.96
CA GLN A 161 -10.61 20.14 -0.97
C GLN A 161 -9.78 21.25 -0.29
N LYS A 162 -8.47 21.27 -0.48
CA LYS A 162 -7.58 22.34 -0.02
C LYS A 162 -7.51 23.47 -1.03
#